data_AF-A0A923AMH0-F1
#
_entry.id   AF-A0A923AMH0-F1
#
_cell.length_a   1.000
_cell.length_b   1.000
_cell.length_c   1.000
_cell.angle_alpha   90.00
_cell.angle_beta   90.00
_cell.angle_gamma   90.00
#
_symmetry.space_group_name_H-M   'P 1'
#
loop_
_entity.id
_entity.type
_entity.pdbx_description
1 polymer ?
#
loop_
_entity_poly.entity_id
_entity_poly.type
_entity_poly.pdbx_seq_one_letter_code
_entity_poly.pdbx_strand_id
1 'polypeptide(L)' 'MEQLAAHPRCRLATPGANHLDEVARLCRAVGAAGKLVADAQHAALAITEGCTWVSRDADFAGFVPHGLRWQHLAFE' A
#
# COMPACT_ATOMS: atom_id res chain seq x y z
N MET A 1 4.87 -19.36 3.10
CA MET A 1 4.71 -18.27 2.10
C MET A 1 4.62 -18.82 0.69
N GLU A 2 5.42 -19.83 0.38
CA GLU A 2 5.55 -20.59 -0.84
C GLU A 2 4.19 -21.10 -1.36
N GLN A 3 3.36 -21.69 -0.49
CA GLN A 3 2.02 -22.18 -0.87
C GLN A 3 1.07 -21.05 -1.31
N LEU A 4 1.13 -19.89 -0.66
CA LEU A 4 0.31 -18.74 -1.02
C LEU A 4 0.77 -18.17 -2.36
N ALA A 5 2.08 -17.99 -2.54
CA ALA A 5 2.66 -17.47 -3.78
C ALA A 5 2.43 -18.40 -4.98
N ALA A 6 2.39 -19.72 -4.76
CA ALA A 6 2.14 -20.71 -5.82
C ALA A 6 0.63 -20.90 -6.13
N HIS A 7 -0.27 -20.32 -5.35
CA HIS A 7 -1.70 -20.50 -5.57
C HIS A 7 -2.10 -19.86 -6.92
N PRO A 8 -2.89 -20.54 -7.79
CA PRO A 8 -3.18 -20.07 -9.15
C PRO A 8 -3.96 -18.75 -9.23
N ARG A 9 -4.62 -18.37 -8.14
CA ARG A 9 -5.31 -17.07 -7.97
C ARG A 9 -4.49 -16.03 -7.23
N CYS A 10 -3.23 -16.32 -6.88
CA CYS A 10 -2.32 -15.36 -6.30
C CYS A 10 -1.47 -14.73 -7.41
N ARG A 11 -1.30 -13.42 -7.35
CA ARG A 11 -0.35 -12.68 -8.18
C ARG A 11 0.54 -11.89 -7.24
N LEU A 12 1.84 -12.07 -7.35
CA LEU A 12 2.80 -11.24 -6.64
C LEU A 12 2.81 -9.85 -7.27
N ALA A 13 2.49 -8.83 -6.45
CA ALA A 13 2.65 -7.44 -6.83
C ALA A 13 4.11 -7.03 -6.62
N THR A 14 4.71 -6.43 -7.64
CA THR A 14 6.11 -5.99 -7.61
C THR A 14 6.20 -4.51 -7.94
N PRO A 15 7.03 -3.73 -7.22
CA PRO A 15 7.30 -2.35 -7.56
C PRO A 15 7.72 -2.15 -9.03
N GLY A 16 7.12 -1.20 -9.72
CA GLY A 16 7.57 -0.72 -11.03
C GLY A 16 8.76 0.25 -10.92
N ALA A 17 9.32 0.65 -12.07
CA ALA A 17 10.49 1.54 -12.12
C ALA A 17 10.30 2.88 -11.38
N ASN A 18 9.09 3.42 -11.39
CA ASN A 18 8.77 4.72 -10.78
C ASN A 18 8.30 4.60 -9.32
N HIS A 19 8.43 3.42 -8.69
CA HIS A 19 7.86 3.19 -7.37
C HIS A 19 8.42 4.15 -6.31
N LEU A 20 9.72 4.41 -6.32
CA LEU A 20 10.34 5.32 -5.35
C LEU A 20 9.86 6.77 -5.49
N ASP A 21 9.52 7.21 -6.70
CA ASP A 21 8.96 8.54 -6.94
C ASP A 21 7.56 8.66 -6.33
N GLU A 22 6.72 7.63 -6.51
CA GLU A 22 5.40 7.56 -5.88
C GLU A 22 5.49 7.52 -4.36
N VAL A 23 6.44 6.77 -3.81
CA VAL A 23 6.64 6.75 -2.36
C VAL A 23 7.10 8.11 -1.85
N ALA A 24 8.07 8.74 -2.52
CA ALA A 24 8.51 10.08 -2.15
C ALA A 24 7.37 11.11 -2.25
N ARG A 25 6.50 10.99 -3.26
CA ARG A 25 5.28 11.82 -3.40
C ARG A 25 4.35 11.61 -2.21
N LEU A 26 4.02 10.37 -1.86
CA LEU A 26 3.13 10.05 -0.74
C LEU A 26 3.72 10.46 0.62
N CYS A 27 5.00 10.19 0.85
CA CYS A 27 5.69 10.62 2.08
C CYS A 27 5.60 12.13 2.29
N ARG A 28 5.82 12.93 1.23
CA ARG A 28 5.64 14.39 1.32
C ARG A 28 4.19 14.79 1.56
N ALA A 29 3.25 14.11 0.90
CA ALA A 29 1.83 14.43 0.99
C ALA A 29 1.25 14.24 2.40
N VAL A 30 1.67 13.18 3.11
CA VAL A 30 1.17 12.87 4.46
C VAL A 30 2.13 13.29 5.59
N GLY A 31 3.27 13.91 5.25
CA GLY A 31 4.32 14.24 6.23
C GLY A 31 4.92 12.99 6.90
N ALA A 32 5.12 11.91 6.13
CA ALA A 32 5.54 10.62 6.66
C ALA A 32 6.94 10.65 7.28
N ALA A 33 7.04 10.07 8.48
CA ALA A 33 8.29 9.80 9.17
C ALA A 33 8.20 8.45 9.89
N GLY A 34 9.36 7.86 10.21
CA GLY A 34 9.43 6.57 10.90
C GLY A 34 8.63 5.48 10.18
N LYS A 35 7.73 4.81 10.89
CA LYS A 35 6.95 3.69 10.35
C LYS A 35 6.09 4.07 9.14
N LEU A 36 5.62 5.32 9.06
CA LEU A 36 4.70 5.76 8.02
C LEU A 36 5.36 5.80 6.62
N VAL A 37 6.70 5.81 6.56
CA VAL A 37 7.45 5.68 5.29
C VAL A 37 7.28 4.28 4.70
N ALA A 38 7.21 3.24 5.53
CA ALA A 38 6.93 1.89 5.07
C ALA A 38 5.46 1.75 4.61
N ASP A 39 4.53 2.41 5.30
CA ASP A 39 3.12 2.44 4.87
C ASP A 39 2.96 3.15 3.52
N ALA A 40 3.73 4.21 3.27
CA ALA A 40 3.78 4.86 1.97
C ALA A 40 4.30 3.94 0.84
N GLN A 41 5.27 3.05 1.11
CA GLN A 41 5.71 2.01 0.15
C GLN A 41 4.55 1.09 -0.23
N HIS A 42 3.83 0.55 0.75
CA HIS A 42 2.67 -0.30 0.49
C HIS A 42 1.54 0.43 -0.25
N ALA A 43 1.25 1.67 0.14
CA ALA A 43 0.23 2.49 -0.50
C ALA A 43 0.58 2.79 -1.96
N ALA A 44 1.83 3.16 -2.26
CA ALA A 44 2.30 3.41 -3.61
C ALA A 44 2.17 2.17 -4.51
N LEU A 45 2.51 0.99 -3.98
CA LEU A 45 2.37 -0.27 -4.72
C LEU A 45 0.91 -0.56 -5.02
N ALA A 46 0.02 -0.45 -4.02
CA ALA A 46 -1.39 -0.70 -4.19
C ALA A 46 -2.06 0.27 -5.18
N ILE A 47 -1.68 1.56 -5.15
CA ILE A 47 -2.17 2.58 -6.09
C ILE A 47 -1.72 2.25 -7.51
N THR A 48 -0.43 2.00 -7.71
CA THR A 48 0.15 1.73 -9.04
C THR A 48 -0.42 0.46 -9.67
N GLU A 49 -0.63 -0.57 -8.86
CA GLU A 49 -1.20 -1.85 -9.29
C GLU A 49 -2.73 -1.80 -9.46
N GLY A 50 -3.37 -0.68 -9.10
CA GLY A 50 -4.82 -0.57 -9.11
C GLY A 50 -5.46 -1.65 -8.23
N CYS A 51 -4.91 -1.87 -7.04
CA CYS A 51 -5.38 -2.83 -6.03
C CYS A 51 -6.20 -2.12 -4.93
N THR A 52 -6.95 -2.90 -4.15
CA THR A 52 -7.51 -2.43 -2.87
C THR A 52 -6.56 -2.90 -1.78
N TRP A 53 -6.07 -1.99 -0.95
CA TRP A 53 -5.25 -2.32 0.21
C TRP A 53 -6.17 -2.73 1.36
N VAL A 54 -6.13 -4.00 1.74
CA VAL A 54 -6.92 -4.55 2.84
C VAL A 54 -6.00 -4.72 4.04
N SER A 55 -6.20 -3.96 5.11
CA SER A 55 -5.33 -3.98 6.30
C SER A 55 -6.12 -3.73 7.57
N ARG A 56 -5.56 -4.16 8.71
CA ARG A 56 -6.05 -3.78 10.06
C ARG A 56 -5.41 -2.49 10.57
N ASP A 57 -4.36 -2.01 9.91
CA ASP A 57 -3.69 -0.78 10.27
C ASP A 57 -4.51 0.43 9.80
N ALA A 58 -4.96 1.25 10.76
CA ALA A 58 -5.77 2.44 10.52
C ALA A 58 -4.98 3.61 9.92
N ASP A 59 -3.65 3.59 10.01
CA ASP A 59 -2.81 4.69 9.52
C ASP A 59 -2.86 4.83 8.00
N PHE A 60 -3.37 3.80 7.30
CA PHE A 60 -3.62 3.88 5.86
C PHE A 60 -4.74 4.85 5.46
N ALA A 61 -5.58 5.29 6.41
CA ALA A 61 -6.60 6.30 6.18
C ALA A 61 -6.01 7.59 5.57
N GLY A 62 -4.79 7.97 5.98
CA GLY A 62 -4.11 9.16 5.48
C GLY A 62 -3.77 9.14 3.99
N PHE A 63 -3.68 7.95 3.37
CA PHE A 63 -3.36 7.82 1.94
C PHE A 63 -4.60 7.79 1.03
N VAL A 64 -5.81 7.67 1.59
CA VAL A 64 -7.07 7.65 0.80
C VAL A 64 -7.25 8.90 -0.06
N PRO A 65 -7.02 10.14 0.46
CA PRO A 65 -7.07 11.36 -0.38
C PRO A 65 -6.02 11.39 -1.50
N HIS A 66 -5.02 10.51 -1.45
CA HIS A 66 -3.91 10.44 -2.40
C HIS A 66 -4.01 9.27 -3.38
N GLY A 67 -5.20 8.67 -3.49
CA GLY A 67 -5.55 7.66 -4.47
C GLY A 67 -5.59 6.22 -3.94
N LEU A 68 -5.31 6.00 -2.65
CA LEU A 68 -5.38 4.66 -2.09
C LEU A 68 -6.84 4.21 -1.95
N ARG A 69 -7.18 3.11 -2.62
CA ARG A 69 -8.38 2.35 -2.27
C ARG A 69 -8.05 1.48 -1.06
N TRP A 70 -8.66 1.79 0.08
CA TRP A 70 -8.38 1.13 1.34
C TRP A 70 -9.64 0.51 1.94
N GLN A 71 -9.49 -0.69 2.50
CA GLN A 71 -10.48 -1.35 3.32
C GLN A 71 -9.87 -1.65 4.69
N HIS A 72 -10.42 -1.03 5.73
CA HIS A 72 -10.03 -1.30 7.10
C HIS A 72 -10.75 -2.55 7.62
N LEU A 73 -10.00 -3.57 8.02
CA LEU A 73 -10.54 -4.73 8.71
C LEU A 73 -10.54 -4.47 10.23
N ALA A 74 -11.59 -3.83 10.72
CA ALA A 74 -11.88 -3.76 12.16
C ALA A 74 -12.73 -4.97 12.56
N PHE A 75 -12.44 -5.58 13.71
CA PHE A 75 -13.38 -6.52 14.33
C PHE A 75 -14.39 -5.72 15.16
N GLU A 76 -15.61 -6.25 15.27
CA GLU A 76 -16.60 -5.82 16.26
C GLU A 76 -16.14 -6.15 17.69
#